data_AF-A0A7Y4RTZ7-F1
#
_entry.id   AF-A0A7Y4RTZ7-F1
#
_cell.length_a   1.000
_cell.length_b   1.000
_cell.length_c   1.000
_cell.angle_alpha   90.00
_cell.angle_beta   90.00
_cell.angle_gamma   90.00
#
_symmetry.space_group_name_H-M   'P 1'
#
loop_
_entity.id
_entity.type
_entity.pdbx_description
1 polymer ?
#
loop_
_entity_poly.entity_id
_entity_poly.type
_entity_poly.pdbx_seq_one_letter_code
_entity_poly.pdbx_strand_id
1 'polypeptide(L)'
;MKRNSNFYKTVNLSHQDVNHKIAFHEAGHAAAIYIGNRQKGLPPVYFNIWLSSSTDDFASYPLTIVGNIDGGRLIHTLPSSVEEATTGFSSTEKAAYLCAFEADMINLLVGPVAEAKYSALRHGELMNPLLVQANSLHRYGGSSDLESVYEYLGCFLLSETLKEQKMAQLLMAAIRFVNDRENWWSICALADHIACQDQTVFEYHQIIDVLESANPA
;
A
#
# COMPACT_ATOMS: atom_id res chain seq x y z
N MET A 1 11.95 -44.58 -21.05
CA MET A 1 11.04 -43.51 -21.50
C MET A 1 11.00 -42.45 -20.39
N LYS A 2 11.70 -41.31 -20.57
CA LYS A 2 11.89 -40.28 -19.54
C LYS A 2 10.72 -39.30 -19.57
N ARG A 3 10.04 -39.08 -18.43
CA ARG A 3 9.09 -37.98 -18.21
C ARG A 3 9.85 -36.83 -17.56
N ASN A 4 10.10 -35.75 -18.30
CA ASN A 4 10.60 -34.48 -17.78
C ASN A 4 9.85 -33.35 -18.48
N SER A 5 8.75 -32.89 -17.89
CA SER A 5 8.12 -31.60 -18.22
C SER A 5 6.94 -31.40 -17.27
N ASN A 6 7.17 -30.75 -16.12
CA ASN A 6 6.12 -30.07 -15.34
C ASN A 6 6.70 -29.17 -14.24
N PHE A 7 7.95 -29.38 -13.79
CA PHE A 7 8.56 -28.52 -12.76
C PHE A 7 8.78 -27.06 -13.19
N TYR A 8 9.19 -26.83 -14.45
CA TYR A 8 9.44 -25.45 -14.94
C TYR A 8 8.17 -24.60 -15.09
N LYS A 9 7.00 -25.22 -15.25
CA LYS A 9 5.74 -24.49 -15.45
C LYS A 9 5.15 -24.01 -14.13
N THR A 10 5.28 -24.81 -13.07
CA THR A 10 4.79 -24.47 -11.72
C THR A 10 5.61 -23.35 -11.08
N VAL A 11 6.94 -23.35 -11.27
CA VAL A 11 7.84 -22.32 -10.74
C VAL A 11 7.60 -20.96 -11.40
N ASN A 12 7.42 -20.93 -12.73
CA ASN A 12 7.10 -19.68 -13.45
C ASN A 12 5.74 -19.08 -13.05
N LEU A 13 4.72 -19.91 -12.82
CA LEU A 13 3.42 -19.45 -12.32
C LEU A 13 3.54 -18.85 -10.92
N SER A 14 4.32 -19.47 -10.02
CA SER A 14 4.53 -18.92 -8.67
C SER A 14 5.28 -17.58 -8.67
N HIS A 15 6.24 -17.39 -9.59
CA HIS A 15 6.95 -16.11 -9.72
C HIS A 15 6.04 -14.99 -10.25
N GLN A 16 5.22 -15.30 -11.27
CA GLN A 16 4.26 -14.34 -11.78
C GLN A 16 3.23 -13.95 -10.71
N ASP A 17 2.71 -14.90 -9.94
CA ASP A 17 1.74 -14.61 -8.89
C ASP A 17 2.34 -13.76 -7.74
N VAL A 18 3.61 -13.97 -7.38
CA VAL A 18 4.32 -13.13 -6.39
C VAL A 18 4.54 -11.72 -6.94
N ASN A 19 4.97 -11.58 -8.19
CA ASN A 19 5.17 -10.27 -8.82
C ASN A 19 3.87 -9.46 -8.88
N HIS A 20 2.75 -10.11 -9.21
CA HIS A 20 1.46 -9.41 -9.24
C HIS A 20 1.03 -8.99 -7.84
N LYS A 21 1.21 -9.83 -6.80
CA LYS A 21 0.88 -9.43 -5.42
C LYS A 21 1.62 -8.17 -5.00
N ILE A 22 2.94 -8.13 -5.23
CA ILE A 22 3.77 -6.96 -4.95
C ILE A 22 3.33 -5.77 -5.80
N ALA A 23 3.06 -5.96 -7.09
CA ALA A 23 2.59 -4.90 -7.96
C ALA A 23 1.26 -4.29 -7.47
N PHE A 24 0.31 -5.11 -7.01
CA PHE A 24 -0.94 -4.64 -6.40
C PHE A 24 -0.73 -3.95 -5.05
N HIS A 25 0.25 -4.40 -4.27
CA HIS A 25 0.65 -3.77 -3.01
C HIS A 25 1.17 -2.35 -3.26
N GLU A 26 2.20 -2.21 -4.10
CA GLU A 26 2.80 -0.91 -4.42
C GLU A 26 1.83 0.03 -5.16
N ALA A 27 1.06 -0.51 -6.11
CA ALA A 27 0.05 0.27 -6.83
C ALA A 27 -1.04 0.78 -5.88
N GLY A 28 -1.40 0.01 -4.86
CA GLY A 28 -2.34 0.42 -3.82
C GLY A 28 -1.85 1.66 -3.08
N HIS A 29 -0.63 1.62 -2.55
CA HIS A 29 -0.04 2.78 -1.88
C HIS A 29 0.06 3.99 -2.82
N ALA A 30 0.59 3.81 -4.03
CA ALA A 30 0.76 4.88 -5.01
C ALA A 30 -0.58 5.57 -5.35
N ALA A 31 -1.63 4.78 -5.57
CA ALA A 31 -2.97 5.31 -5.80
C ALA A 31 -3.50 6.08 -4.58
N ALA A 32 -3.28 5.60 -3.36
CA ALA A 32 -3.69 6.30 -2.15
C ALA A 32 -2.95 7.63 -1.96
N ILE A 33 -1.63 7.62 -2.17
CA ILE A 33 -0.77 8.81 -2.08
C ILE A 33 -1.18 9.84 -3.13
N TYR A 34 -1.47 9.43 -4.36
CA TYR A 34 -1.83 10.37 -5.43
C TYR A 34 -3.31 10.76 -5.39
N ILE A 35 -4.20 9.79 -5.66
CA ILE A 35 -5.64 10.00 -5.79
C ILE A 35 -6.25 10.28 -4.42
N GLY A 36 -5.90 9.48 -3.41
CA GLY A 36 -6.47 9.56 -2.07
C GLY A 36 -6.13 10.87 -1.35
N ASN A 37 -4.93 11.44 -1.56
CA ASN A 37 -4.58 12.76 -1.03
C ASN A 37 -5.31 13.89 -1.77
N ARG A 38 -5.37 13.82 -3.11
CA ARG A 38 -6.12 14.80 -3.93
C ARG A 38 -7.60 14.86 -3.54
N GLN A 39 -8.25 13.70 -3.35
CA GLN A 39 -9.66 13.63 -2.91
C GLN A 39 -9.90 14.28 -1.54
N LYS A 40 -8.87 14.34 -0.67
CA LYS A 40 -8.91 15.00 0.64
C LYS A 40 -8.47 16.47 0.59
N GLY A 41 -8.07 16.99 -0.58
CA GLY A 41 -7.53 18.35 -0.72
C GLY A 41 -6.17 18.54 -0.05
N LEU A 42 -5.40 17.46 0.11
CA LEU A 42 -4.07 17.48 0.73
C LEU A 42 -3.00 17.89 -0.30
N PRO A 43 -1.86 18.45 0.15
CA PRO A 43 -0.79 18.85 -0.75
C PRO A 43 -0.22 17.65 -1.53
N PRO A 44 0.21 17.84 -2.79
CA PRO A 44 0.87 16.80 -3.54
C PRO A 44 2.22 16.45 -2.91
N VAL A 45 2.57 15.17 -2.94
CA VAL A 45 3.85 14.64 -2.47
C VAL A 45 4.50 13.84 -3.59
N TYR A 46 5.83 13.93 -3.67
CA TYR A 46 6.63 13.18 -4.64
C TYR A 46 7.01 11.83 -4.06
N PHE A 47 7.00 10.80 -4.92
CA PHE A 47 7.37 9.45 -4.56
C PHE A 47 7.77 8.62 -5.78
N ASN A 48 8.56 7.58 -5.58
CA ASN A 48 8.92 6.59 -6.59
C ASN A 48 8.65 5.18 -6.06
N ILE A 49 8.37 4.23 -6.94
CA ILE A 49 8.29 2.80 -6.58
C ILE A 49 9.62 2.14 -6.93
N TRP A 50 10.21 1.44 -5.97
CA TRP A 50 11.45 0.68 -6.14
C TRP A 50 11.14 -0.80 -5.98
N LEU A 51 11.54 -1.60 -6.98
CA LEU A 51 11.53 -3.06 -6.93
C LEU A 51 12.98 -3.55 -6.85
N SER A 52 13.29 -4.28 -5.78
CA SER A 52 14.59 -4.92 -5.59
C SER A 52 14.42 -6.44 -5.62
N SER A 53 15.32 -7.13 -6.31
CA SER A 53 15.41 -8.59 -6.27
C SER A 53 16.54 -8.98 -5.34
N SER A 54 16.25 -9.62 -4.21
CA SER A 54 17.28 -10.24 -3.38
C SER A 54 17.54 -11.67 -3.88
N THR A 55 18.71 -11.91 -4.47
CA THR A 55 19.25 -13.26 -4.58
C THR A 55 19.86 -13.61 -3.23
N ASP A 56 19.15 -14.40 -2.43
CA ASP A 56 19.80 -15.02 -1.27
C ASP A 56 20.85 -16.00 -1.84
N ASP A 57 22.13 -15.68 -1.70
CA ASP A 57 23.27 -16.42 -2.28
C ASP A 57 23.41 -17.87 -1.75
N PHE A 58 22.51 -18.28 -0.85
CA PHE A 58 22.47 -19.61 -0.26
C PHE A 58 21.11 -20.27 -0.49
N ALA A 59 21.09 -21.17 -1.47
CA ALA A 59 20.06 -22.14 -1.79
C ALA A 59 18.94 -21.68 -2.74
N SER A 60 18.63 -22.63 -3.62
CA SER A 60 17.53 -22.82 -4.59
C SER A 60 16.12 -22.40 -4.15
N TYR A 61 15.95 -21.18 -3.63
CA TYR A 61 14.68 -20.54 -3.38
C TYR A 61 14.35 -19.54 -4.49
N PRO A 62 13.06 -19.32 -4.81
CA PRO A 62 12.66 -18.35 -5.81
C PRO A 62 13.19 -16.95 -5.45
N LEU A 63 13.68 -16.21 -6.46
CA LEU A 63 13.95 -14.76 -6.38
C LEU A 63 12.85 -14.06 -5.58
N THR A 64 13.20 -13.52 -4.41
CA THR A 64 12.30 -12.68 -3.63
C THR A 64 12.39 -11.27 -4.18
N ILE A 65 11.30 -10.80 -4.78
CA ILE A 65 11.15 -9.39 -5.14
C ILE A 65 10.56 -8.67 -3.92
N VAL A 66 11.12 -7.52 -3.60
CA VAL A 66 10.65 -6.63 -2.54
C VAL A 66 10.35 -5.28 -3.19
N GLY A 67 9.10 -4.85 -3.06
CA GLY A 67 8.66 -3.51 -3.43
C GLY A 67 8.81 -2.55 -2.26
N ASN A 68 9.05 -1.27 -2.57
CA ASN A 68 9.01 -0.19 -1.61
C ASN A 68 8.65 1.13 -2.30
N ILE A 69 7.94 2.01 -1.61
CA ILE A 69 7.79 3.40 -2.01
C ILE A 69 8.80 4.27 -1.30
N ASP A 70 9.59 4.98 -2.09
CA ASP A 70 10.49 6.03 -1.60
C ASP A 70 9.77 7.38 -1.66
N GLY A 71 9.68 8.08 -0.53
CA GLY A 71 8.94 9.33 -0.38
C GLY A 71 7.46 9.13 0.00
N GLY A 72 6.58 9.98 -0.53
CA GLY A 72 5.12 9.78 -0.47
C GLY A 72 4.42 10.06 0.86
N ARG A 73 5.16 10.36 1.94
CA ARG A 73 4.60 10.76 3.24
C ARG A 73 4.34 12.26 3.29
N LEU A 74 3.21 12.66 3.87
CA LEU A 74 2.89 14.05 4.20
C LEU A 74 3.59 14.48 5.50
N ILE A 75 3.79 13.54 6.43
CA ILE A 75 4.53 13.72 7.67
C ILE A 75 5.90 13.07 7.51
N HIS A 76 6.89 13.89 7.15
CA HIS A 76 8.26 13.42 6.88
C HIS A 76 8.98 12.90 8.12
N THR A 77 8.71 13.49 9.28
CA THR A 77 9.31 13.11 10.56
C THR A 77 8.22 12.99 11.61
N LEU A 78 8.08 11.80 12.20
CA LEU A 78 7.13 11.59 13.28
C LEU A 78 7.55 12.40 14.52
N PRO A 79 6.66 13.21 15.10
CA PRO A 79 6.94 13.93 16.33
C PRO A 79 6.85 12.98 17.54
N SER A 80 7.40 13.40 18.67
CA SER A 80 7.25 12.65 19.93
C SER A 80 5.79 12.60 20.39
N SER A 81 5.01 13.65 20.11
CA SER A 81 3.55 13.67 20.27
C SER A 81 2.90 14.66 19.32
N VAL A 82 1.62 14.47 19.02
CA VAL A 82 0.85 15.42 18.21
C VAL A 82 0.61 16.72 18.97
N GLU A 83 0.47 16.68 20.30
CA GLU A 83 0.38 17.88 21.14
C GLU A 83 1.63 18.76 21.00
N GLU A 84 2.82 18.16 21.04
CA GLU A 84 4.08 18.86 20.83
C GLU A 84 4.12 19.48 19.42
N ALA A 85 3.89 18.67 18.38
CA ALA A 85 3.97 19.11 16.99
C ALA A 85 2.99 20.22 16.62
N THR A 86 1.84 20.27 17.31
CA THR A 86 0.78 21.26 17.05
C THR A 86 0.81 22.43 18.04
N THR A 87 1.88 22.57 18.82
CA THR A 87 2.04 23.70 19.74
C THR A 87 2.13 25.00 18.95
N GLY A 88 1.19 25.91 19.19
CA GLY A 88 1.12 27.20 18.51
C GLY A 88 0.36 27.18 17.18
N PHE A 89 -0.17 26.03 16.75
CA PHE A 89 -1.05 25.97 15.58
C PHE A 89 -2.41 26.59 15.91
N SER A 90 -2.97 27.29 14.93
CA SER A 90 -4.40 27.60 14.91
C SER A 90 -5.24 26.32 14.82
N SER A 91 -6.53 26.42 15.13
CA SER A 91 -7.45 25.28 15.00
C SER A 91 -7.48 24.70 13.59
N THR A 92 -7.35 25.54 12.56
CA THR A 92 -7.34 25.12 11.15
C THR A 92 -6.06 24.41 10.78
N GLU A 93 -4.90 24.93 11.19
CA GLU A 93 -3.60 24.27 10.96
C GLU A 93 -3.52 22.93 11.69
N LYS A 94 -4.03 22.87 12.93
CA LYS A 94 -4.15 21.62 13.67
C LYS A 94 -5.02 20.62 12.91
N ALA A 95 -6.21 21.03 12.45
CA ALA A 95 -7.07 20.14 11.67
C ALA A 95 -6.41 19.64 10.37
N ALA A 96 -5.70 20.51 9.65
CA ALA A 96 -4.96 20.14 8.44
C ALA A 96 -3.84 19.15 8.74
N TYR A 97 -3.06 19.38 9.82
CA TYR A 97 -2.01 18.48 10.27
C TYR A 97 -2.55 17.09 10.63
N LEU A 98 -3.64 17.06 11.39
CA LEU A 98 -4.34 15.81 11.76
C LEU A 98 -4.86 15.06 10.53
N CYS A 99 -5.38 15.79 9.54
CA CYS A 99 -5.86 15.22 8.28
C CYS A 99 -4.72 14.58 7.49
N ALA A 100 -3.57 15.25 7.40
CA ALA A 100 -2.37 14.72 6.75
C ALA A 100 -1.85 13.46 7.47
N PHE A 101 -1.80 13.50 8.80
CA PHE A 101 -1.35 12.38 9.63
C PHE A 101 -2.26 11.15 9.47
N GLU A 102 -3.58 11.35 9.44
CA GLU A 102 -4.55 10.29 9.17
C GLU A 102 -4.46 9.76 7.74
N ALA A 103 -4.23 10.65 6.76
CA ALA A 103 -4.06 10.25 5.37
C ALA A 103 -2.83 9.37 5.16
N ASP A 104 -1.69 9.69 5.80
CA ASP A 104 -0.49 8.84 5.72
C ASP A 104 -0.75 7.42 6.25
N MET A 105 -1.44 7.29 7.40
CA MET A 105 -1.82 5.97 7.93
C MET A 105 -2.74 5.21 6.97
N ILE A 106 -3.70 5.88 6.34
CA ILE A 106 -4.58 5.25 5.34
C ILE A 106 -3.76 4.83 4.11
N ASN A 107 -2.85 5.68 3.64
CA ASN A 107 -2.01 5.42 2.48
C ASN A 107 -1.14 4.16 2.71
N LEU A 108 -0.61 3.98 3.92
CA LEU A 108 0.10 2.76 4.34
C LEU A 108 -0.83 1.53 4.36
N LEU A 109 -2.09 1.65 4.79
CA LEU A 109 -2.99 0.50 4.84
C LEU A 109 -3.52 0.09 3.46
N VAL A 110 -3.57 0.99 2.48
CA VAL A 110 -4.16 0.69 1.17
C VAL A 110 -3.37 -0.37 0.39
N GLY A 111 -2.02 -0.38 0.48
CA GLY A 111 -1.18 -1.39 -0.18
C GLY A 111 -1.54 -2.83 0.19
N PRO A 112 -1.45 -3.24 1.46
CA PRO A 112 -1.79 -4.60 1.88
C PRO A 112 -3.28 -4.92 1.69
N VAL A 113 -4.17 -3.93 1.75
CA VAL A 113 -5.61 -4.12 1.44
C VAL A 113 -5.82 -4.40 -0.06
N ALA A 114 -5.09 -3.74 -0.95
CA ALA A 114 -5.13 -3.98 -2.39
C ALA A 114 -4.59 -5.37 -2.75
N GLU A 115 -3.47 -5.78 -2.14
CA GLU A 115 -2.93 -7.14 -2.29
C GLU A 115 -3.91 -8.21 -1.80
N ALA A 116 -4.56 -7.98 -0.65
CA ALA A 116 -5.60 -8.87 -0.12
C ALA A 116 -6.79 -9.01 -1.07
N LYS A 117 -7.26 -7.89 -1.65
CA LYS A 117 -8.35 -7.91 -2.63
C LYS A 117 -7.96 -8.66 -3.90
N TYR A 118 -6.78 -8.39 -4.45
CA TYR A 118 -6.27 -9.13 -5.61
C TYR A 118 -6.20 -10.63 -5.32
N SER A 119 -5.66 -11.01 -4.16
CA SER A 119 -5.57 -12.40 -3.75
C SER A 119 -6.94 -13.07 -3.64
N ALA A 120 -7.96 -12.40 -3.08
CA ALA A 120 -9.32 -12.93 -3.04
C ALA A 120 -9.92 -13.13 -4.44
N LEU A 121 -9.81 -12.11 -5.31
CA LEU A 121 -10.35 -12.14 -6.67
C LEU A 121 -9.72 -13.26 -7.52
N ARG A 122 -8.41 -13.52 -7.36
CA ARG A 122 -7.73 -14.62 -8.06
C ARG A 122 -8.27 -16.00 -7.72
N HIS A 123 -8.81 -16.18 -6.53
CA HIS A 123 -9.42 -17.44 -6.10
C HIS A 123 -10.95 -17.46 -6.33
N GLY A 124 -11.51 -16.45 -7.00
CA GLY A 124 -12.96 -16.33 -7.22
C GLY A 124 -13.74 -15.98 -5.95
N GLU A 125 -13.05 -15.49 -4.92
CA GLU A 125 -13.64 -15.09 -3.65
C GLU A 125 -13.92 -13.59 -3.63
N LEU A 126 -15.02 -13.19 -2.98
CA LEU A 126 -15.21 -11.80 -2.62
C LEU A 126 -14.33 -11.48 -1.41
N MET A 127 -13.60 -10.37 -1.48
CA MET A 127 -12.88 -9.85 -0.32
C MET A 127 -13.88 -9.61 0.80
N ASN A 128 -13.83 -10.42 1.85
CA ASN A 128 -14.71 -10.27 2.99
C ASN A 128 -14.13 -9.20 3.93
N PRO A 129 -14.73 -8.01 4.05
CA PRO A 129 -14.21 -6.96 4.93
C PRO A 129 -14.18 -7.39 6.40
N LEU A 130 -14.98 -8.39 6.79
CA LEU A 130 -15.02 -8.94 8.14
C LEU A 130 -13.86 -9.93 8.40
N LEU A 131 -13.20 -10.44 7.35
CA LEU A 131 -12.01 -11.30 7.46
C LEU A 131 -10.69 -10.52 7.32
N VAL A 132 -10.76 -9.29 6.81
CA VAL A 132 -9.64 -8.35 6.81
C VAL A 132 -9.65 -7.58 8.13
N GLN A 133 -9.20 -8.24 9.19
CA GLN A 133 -8.83 -7.60 10.45
C GLN A 133 -7.40 -7.07 10.31
N ALA A 134 -7.01 -6.06 11.08
CA ALA A 134 -5.66 -5.48 10.99
C ALA A 134 -4.56 -6.56 11.02
N ASN A 135 -4.67 -7.54 11.93
CA ASN A 135 -3.71 -8.63 12.05
C ASN A 135 -3.69 -9.62 10.86
N SER A 136 -4.69 -9.63 9.98
CA SER A 136 -4.63 -10.47 8.77
C SER A 136 -3.83 -9.81 7.63
N LEU A 137 -3.56 -8.50 7.69
CA LEU A 137 -2.73 -7.80 6.70
C LEU A 137 -1.26 -8.24 6.71
N HIS A 138 -0.76 -8.80 7.83
CA HIS A 138 0.57 -9.46 7.87
C HIS A 138 0.74 -10.57 6.81
N ARG A 139 -0.37 -11.13 6.30
CA ARG A 139 -0.36 -12.17 5.26
C ARG A 139 -0.31 -11.61 3.83
N TYR A 140 -0.36 -10.29 3.69
CA TYR A 140 -0.45 -9.56 2.43
C TYR A 140 0.60 -8.43 2.39
N GLY A 141 1.85 -8.74 2.74
CA GLY A 141 2.96 -7.78 2.77
C GLY A 141 2.91 -6.73 3.89
N GLY A 142 1.76 -6.52 4.54
CA GLY A 142 1.49 -5.35 5.39
C GLY A 142 2.18 -5.27 6.75
N SER A 143 3.21 -6.08 7.02
CA SER A 143 3.85 -6.09 8.36
C SER A 143 4.57 -4.78 8.67
N SER A 144 5.35 -4.24 7.73
CA SER A 144 6.04 -2.97 7.91
C SER A 144 5.08 -1.77 7.90
N ASP A 145 4.02 -1.85 7.09
CA ASP A 145 2.96 -0.84 7.06
C ASP A 145 2.23 -0.75 8.39
N LEU A 146 1.83 -1.90 8.94
CA LEU A 146 1.17 -1.96 10.24
C LEU A 146 2.05 -1.42 11.35
N GLU A 147 3.33 -1.80 11.37
CA GLU A 147 4.30 -1.26 12.33
C GLU A 147 4.37 0.26 12.23
N SER A 148 4.53 0.80 11.02
CA SER A 148 4.50 2.25 10.78
C SER A 148 3.18 2.89 11.26
N VAL A 149 2.03 2.30 10.97
CA VAL A 149 0.74 2.84 11.45
C VAL A 149 0.66 2.83 12.97
N TYR A 150 1.19 1.81 13.64
CA TYR A 150 1.24 1.79 15.11
C TYR A 150 2.21 2.83 15.69
N GLU A 151 3.32 3.13 15.02
CA GLU A 151 4.19 4.26 15.39
C GLU A 151 3.43 5.59 15.30
N TYR A 152 2.71 5.81 14.19
CA TYR A 152 1.85 6.99 14.01
C TYR A 152 0.78 7.07 15.12
N LEU A 153 0.08 5.98 15.42
CA LEU A 153 -0.92 5.93 16.50
C LEU A 153 -0.30 6.19 17.88
N GLY A 154 0.96 5.81 18.08
CA GLY A 154 1.74 6.09 19.28
C GLY A 154 1.91 7.59 19.55
N CYS A 155 1.99 8.42 18.51
CA CYS A 155 2.07 9.88 18.65
C CYS A 155 0.76 10.51 19.16
N PHE A 156 -0.36 9.80 19.03
CA PHE A 156 -1.71 10.30 19.30
C PHE A 156 -2.35 9.75 20.57
N LEU A 157 -2.18 8.46 20.80
CA LEU A 157 -3.02 7.69 21.71
C LEU A 157 -2.14 6.95 22.70
N LEU A 158 -2.36 7.23 23.98
CA LEU A 158 -1.68 6.53 25.06
C LEU A 158 -2.36 5.19 25.40
N SER A 159 -3.63 5.00 25.00
CA SER A 159 -4.41 3.81 25.31
C SER A 159 -4.43 2.84 24.13
N GLU A 160 -4.02 1.59 24.37
CA GLU A 160 -4.09 0.51 23.37
C GLU A 160 -5.52 0.28 22.85
N THR A 161 -6.54 0.37 23.70
CA THR A 161 -7.94 0.25 23.28
C THR A 161 -8.34 1.34 22.28
N LEU A 162 -7.88 2.58 22.49
CA LEU A 162 -8.14 3.66 21.55
C LEU A 162 -7.36 3.45 20.24
N LYS A 163 -6.13 2.93 20.30
CA LYS A 163 -5.34 2.59 19.11
C LYS A 163 -6.04 1.53 18.27
N GLU A 164 -6.55 0.47 18.89
CA GLU A 164 -7.30 -0.58 18.18
C GLU A 164 -8.58 -0.03 17.52
N GLN A 165 -9.33 0.82 18.22
CA GLN A 165 -10.52 1.47 17.66
C GLN A 165 -10.18 2.37 16.47
N LYS A 166 -9.13 3.17 16.58
CA LYS A 166 -8.69 4.05 15.49
C LYS A 166 -8.14 3.23 14.32
N MET A 167 -7.36 2.18 14.58
CA MET A 167 -6.89 1.23 13.55
C MET A 167 -8.06 0.63 12.78
N ALA A 168 -9.14 0.20 13.44
CA ALA A 168 -10.32 -0.32 12.76
C ALA A 168 -10.99 0.73 11.84
N GLN A 169 -11.04 2.00 12.26
CA GLN A 169 -11.57 3.10 11.44
C GLN A 169 -10.70 3.37 10.21
N LEU A 170 -9.38 3.41 10.41
CA LEU A 170 -8.38 3.61 9.35
C LEU A 170 -8.45 2.48 8.32
N LEU A 171 -8.51 1.23 8.79
CA LEU A 171 -8.64 0.05 7.95
C LEU A 171 -9.95 0.07 7.15
N MET A 172 -11.06 0.43 7.78
CA MET A 172 -12.33 0.60 7.06
C MET A 172 -12.25 1.70 5.99
N ALA A 173 -11.50 2.78 6.21
CA ALA A 173 -11.26 3.80 5.21
C ALA A 173 -10.42 3.28 4.03
N ALA A 174 -9.35 2.52 4.31
CA ALA A 174 -8.54 1.88 3.28
C ALA A 174 -9.34 0.86 2.45
N ILE A 175 -10.15 0.02 3.11
CA ILE A 175 -11.06 -0.93 2.42
C ILE A 175 -12.06 -0.20 1.54
N ARG A 176 -12.65 0.91 2.01
CA ARG A 176 -13.55 1.73 1.18
C ARG A 176 -12.83 2.32 -0.02
N PHE A 177 -11.62 2.84 0.16
CA PHE A 177 -10.81 3.38 -0.93
C PHE A 177 -10.54 2.33 -2.01
N VAL A 178 -10.11 1.12 -1.61
CA VAL A 178 -9.83 -0.01 -2.52
C VAL A 178 -11.10 -0.57 -3.17
N ASN A 179 -12.27 -0.44 -2.52
CA ASN A 179 -13.54 -0.90 -3.07
C ASN A 179 -14.28 0.13 -3.91
N ASP A 180 -13.85 1.38 -3.90
CA ASP A 180 -14.26 2.33 -4.90
C ASP A 180 -13.83 1.85 -6.30
N ARG A 181 -14.74 1.94 -7.26
CA ARG A 181 -14.56 1.34 -8.59
C ARG A 181 -13.45 2.03 -9.37
N GLU A 182 -13.40 3.36 -9.33
CA GLU A 182 -12.44 4.15 -10.10
C GLU A 182 -11.04 4.02 -9.51
N ASN A 183 -10.95 4.08 -8.18
CA ASN A 183 -9.70 3.84 -7.46
C ASN A 183 -9.18 2.42 -7.76
N TRP A 184 -10.05 1.41 -7.71
CA TRP A 184 -9.65 0.03 -8.00
C TRP A 184 -9.16 -0.16 -9.44
N TRP A 185 -9.84 0.45 -10.41
CA TRP A 185 -9.39 0.42 -11.80
C TRP A 185 -8.02 1.07 -11.99
N SER A 186 -7.78 2.20 -11.31
CA SER A 186 -6.47 2.86 -11.33
C SER A 186 -5.38 1.99 -10.72
N ILE A 187 -5.68 1.33 -9.58
CA ILE A 187 -4.78 0.35 -8.95
C ILE A 187 -4.48 -0.81 -9.90
N CYS A 188 -5.49 -1.39 -10.57
CA CYS A 188 -5.28 -2.46 -11.54
C CYS A 188 -4.37 -2.03 -12.69
N ALA A 189 -4.64 -0.86 -13.28
CA ALA A 189 -3.85 -0.36 -14.41
C ALA A 189 -2.37 -0.16 -14.04
N LEU A 190 -2.12 0.41 -12.85
CA LEU A 190 -0.76 0.60 -12.35
C LEU A 190 -0.10 -0.73 -11.97
N ALA A 191 -0.82 -1.65 -11.34
CA ALA A 191 -0.29 -2.97 -10.98
C ALA A 191 0.09 -3.78 -12.24
N ASP A 192 -0.76 -3.76 -13.28
CA ASP A 192 -0.47 -4.40 -14.56
C ASP A 192 0.75 -3.75 -15.23
N HIS A 193 0.87 -2.41 -15.16
CA HIS A 193 2.04 -1.69 -15.65
C HIS A 193 3.32 -2.12 -14.92
N ILE A 194 3.29 -2.17 -13.58
CA ILE A 194 4.43 -2.59 -12.76
C ILE A 194 4.81 -4.04 -13.06
N ALA A 195 3.83 -4.95 -13.16
CA ALA A 195 4.06 -6.38 -13.35
C ALA A 195 4.57 -6.75 -14.76
N CYS A 196 4.24 -5.93 -15.78
CA CYS A 196 4.62 -6.18 -17.17
C CYS A 196 5.95 -5.54 -17.60
N GLN A 197 6.51 -4.62 -16.82
CA GLN A 197 7.76 -3.94 -17.16
C GLN A 197 8.95 -4.60 -16.44
N ASP A 198 10.05 -4.84 -17.16
CA ASP A 198 11.32 -5.29 -16.58
C ASP A 198 12.10 -4.10 -15.94
N GLN A 199 11.39 -3.16 -15.33
CA GLN A 199 11.92 -1.95 -14.72
C GLN A 199 11.95 -2.09 -13.19
N THR A 200 13.05 -1.66 -12.58
CA THR A 200 13.24 -1.73 -11.12
C THR A 200 12.85 -0.45 -10.39
N VAL A 201 12.62 0.65 -11.11
CA VAL A 201 12.29 1.95 -10.52
C VAL A 201 11.22 2.61 -11.35
N PHE A 202 10.03 2.85 -10.81
CA PHE A 202 8.99 3.61 -11.50
C PHE A 202 8.97 5.03 -10.94
N GLU A 203 9.24 6.00 -11.82
CA GLU A 203 9.31 7.41 -11.41
C GLU A 203 7.92 8.01 -11.23
N TYR A 204 7.80 9.00 -10.35
CA TYR A 204 6.57 9.74 -10.04
C TYR A 204 5.71 10.09 -11.27
N HIS A 205 6.31 10.63 -12.34
CA HIS A 205 5.58 11.05 -13.53
C HIS A 205 4.98 9.85 -14.29
N GLN A 206 5.72 8.75 -14.40
CA GLN A 206 5.25 7.52 -15.05
C GLN A 206 4.05 6.94 -14.30
N ILE A 207 4.11 6.98 -12.98
CA ILE A 207 3.03 6.50 -12.11
C ILE A 207 1.77 7.34 -12.32
N ILE A 208 1.90 8.67 -12.32
CA ILE A 208 0.76 9.57 -12.52
C ILE A 208 0.15 9.40 -13.91
N ASP A 209 0.96 9.32 -14.96
CA ASP A 209 0.46 9.14 -16.32
C ASP A 209 -0.44 7.90 -16.44
N VAL A 210 -0.06 6.80 -15.78
CA VAL A 210 -0.88 5.57 -15.74
C VAL A 210 -2.15 5.77 -14.92
N LEU A 211 -2.06 6.38 -13.72
CA LEU A 211 -3.21 6.61 -12.85
C LEU A 211 -4.25 7.56 -13.49
N GLU A 212 -3.80 8.62 -14.18
CA GLU A 212 -4.69 9.57 -14.86
C GLU A 212 -5.27 9.00 -16.16
N SER A 213 -4.50 8.18 -16.88
CA SER A 213 -5.01 7.50 -18.08
C SER A 213 -6.09 6.47 -17.74
N ALA A 214 -6.02 5.86 -16.55
CA ALA A 214 -7.02 4.90 -16.05
C ALA A 214 -8.30 5.58 -15.54
N ASN A 215 -8.23 6.86 -15.18
CA ASN A 215 -9.37 7.64 -14.72
C ASN A 215 -9.36 9.05 -15.37
N PRO A 216 -9.71 9.16 -16.67
CA PRO A 216 -9.83 10.45 -17.32
C PRO A 216 -10.97 11.22 -16.65
N ALA A 217 -10.60 12.31 -15.98
CA ALA A 217 -11.52 13.22 -15.30
C ALA A 217 -12.67 13.73 -16.20
#